data_AF-A0A4U3A5E5-F1
#
_entry.id   AF-A0A4U3A5E5-F1
#
_cell.length_a   1.000
_cell.length_b   1.000
_cell.length_c   1.000
_cell.angle_alpha   90.00
_cell.angle_beta   90.00
_cell.angle_gamma   90.00
#
_symmetry.space_group_name_H-M   'P 1'
#
loop_
_entity.id
_entity.type
_entity.pdbx_description
1 polymer ?
#
loop_
_entity_poly.entity_id
_entity_poly.type
_entity_poly.pdbx_seq_one_letter_code
_entity_poly.pdbx_strand_id
1 'polypeptide(L)' 'GYDPSNRMMAMQTLMENNGLVTGLIYQNTAQPSYQELVKGYSEKPLVQADLNMDQKMFDELVAEFM' A
#
# COMPACT_ATOMS: atom_id res chain seq x y z
N GLY A 1 -23.62 1.78 -19.70
CA GLY A 1 -22.17 1.66 -19.94
C GLY A 1 -21.55 0.90 -18.78
N TYR A 2 -20.32 0.41 -18.94
CA TYR A 2 -19.59 -0.29 -17.87
C TYR A 2 -19.08 0.70 -16.82
N ASP A 3 -19.21 0.37 -15.53
CA ASP A 3 -18.75 1.19 -14.41
C ASP A 3 -17.67 0.44 -13.59
N PRO A 4 -16.39 0.83 -13.69
CA PRO A 4 -15.29 0.16 -13.00
C PRO A 4 -15.27 0.44 -11.48
N SER A 5 -16.11 1.33 -10.95
CA SER A 5 -16.26 1.50 -9.51
C SER A 5 -17.26 0.50 -8.89
N ASN A 6 -18.05 -0.19 -9.73
CA ASN A 6 -19.07 -1.14 -9.29
C ASN A 6 -18.52 -2.57 -9.21
N ARG A 7 -18.23 -3.02 -7.98
CA ARG A 7 -17.71 -4.37 -7.72
C ARG A 7 -18.63 -5.48 -8.21
N MET A 8 -19.95 -5.33 -8.09
CA MET A 8 -20.91 -6.36 -8.52
C MET A 8 -20.88 -6.55 -10.04
N MET A 9 -20.84 -5.42 -10.78
CA MET A 9 -20.73 -5.44 -12.23
C MET A 9 -19.44 -6.15 -12.68
N ALA A 10 -18.31 -5.87 -12.02
CA ALA A 10 -17.05 -6.54 -12.32
C ALA A 10 -17.09 -8.05 -12.12
N MET A 11 -17.69 -8.52 -11.03
CA MET A 11 -17.83 -9.96 -10.75
C MET A 11 -18.76 -10.62 -11.76
N GLN A 12 -19.87 -9.97 -12.14
CA GLN A 12 -20.78 -10.47 -13.16
C GLN A 12 -20.06 -10.61 -14.52
N THR A 13 -19.35 -9.58 -14.96
CA THR A 13 -18.59 -9.61 -16.22
C THR A 13 -17.52 -10.71 -16.20
N LEU A 14 -16.85 -10.94 -15.06
CA LEU A 14 -15.89 -12.03 -14.92
C LEU A 14 -16.53 -13.41 -15.07
N MET A 15 -17.72 -13.62 -14.49
CA MET A 15 -18.45 -14.89 -14.61
C MET A 15 -18.98 -15.13 -16.03
N GLU A 16 -19.59 -14.11 -16.64
CA GLU A 16 -20.16 -14.18 -18.00
C GLU A 16 -19.11 -14.49 -19.07
N ASN A 17 -17.86 -14.05 -18.86
CA ASN A 17 -16.76 -14.28 -19.80
C ASN A 17 -15.86 -15.45 -19.39
N ASN A 18 -16.32 -16.33 -18.50
CA ASN A 18 -15.54 -17.49 -18.02
C ASN A 18 -14.13 -17.11 -17.52
N GLY A 19 -13.99 -15.95 -16.88
CA GLY A 19 -12.72 -15.43 -16.38
C GLY A 19 -11.84 -14.73 -17.42
N LEU A 20 -12.22 -14.72 -18.71
CA LEU A 20 -11.43 -14.16 -19.79
C LEU A 20 -11.82 -12.70 -20.06
N VAL A 21 -11.19 -11.77 -19.35
CA VAL A 21 -11.43 -10.34 -19.48
C VAL A 21 -10.12 -9.58 -19.64
N THR A 22 -10.16 -8.45 -20.34
CA THR A 22 -9.00 -7.56 -20.54
C THR A 22 -9.34 -6.13 -20.17
N GLY A 23 -8.37 -5.37 -19.67
CA GLY A 23 -8.56 -3.98 -19.27
C GLY A 23 -8.99 -3.81 -17.81
N LEU A 24 -9.48 -2.62 -17.46
CA LEU A 24 -9.85 -2.27 -16.09
C LEU A 24 -11.29 -2.73 -15.78
N ILE A 25 -11.42 -3.79 -15.00
CA ILE A 25 -12.73 -4.31 -14.59
C ILE A 25 -13.20 -3.76 -13.25
N TYR A 26 -12.30 -3.42 -12.33
CA TYR A 26 -12.66 -2.85 -11.04
C TYR A 26 -11.53 -1.99 -10.46
N GLN A 27 -11.87 -0.84 -9.89
CA GLN A 27 -10.95 -0.01 -9.12
C GLN A 27 -11.69 0.65 -7.95
N ASN A 28 -11.11 0.55 -6.76
CA ASN A 28 -11.54 1.33 -5.59
C ASN A 28 -10.48 2.40 -5.29
N THR A 29 -10.73 3.64 -5.68
CA THR A 29 -9.83 4.77 -5.41
C THR A 29 -9.99 5.38 -4.02
N ALA A 30 -10.98 4.93 -3.24
CA ALA A 30 -11.21 5.36 -1.86
C ALA A 30 -10.51 4.44 -0.84
N GLN A 31 -10.02 3.27 -1.25
CA GLN A 31 -9.24 2.39 -0.40
C GLN A 31 -7.85 3.03 -0.18
N PRO A 32 -7.45 3.35 1.06
CA PRO A 32 -6.09 3.76 1.33
C PRO A 32 -5.11 2.64 0.96
N SER A 33 -3.91 3.04 0.57
CA SER A 33 -2.80 2.11 0.35
C SER A 33 -2.44 1.37 1.64
N TYR A 34 -1.78 0.23 1.50
CA TYR A 34 -1.32 -0.53 2.66
C TYR A 34 -0.39 0.31 3.55
N GLN A 35 0.46 1.14 2.96
CA GLN A 35 1.39 2.03 3.64
C GLN A 35 0.67 3.01 4.56
N GLU A 36 -0.41 3.64 4.07
CA GLU A 36 -1.22 4.59 4.84
C GLU A 36 -1.98 3.94 6.00
N LEU A 37 -2.23 2.63 5.91
CA LEU A 37 -2.85 1.87 6.99
C LEU A 37 -1.88 1.53 8.14
N VAL A 38 -0.57 1.62 7.92
CA VAL A 38 0.44 1.31 8.95
C VAL A 38 0.67 2.53 9.84
N LYS A 39 0.33 2.39 11.13
CA LYS A 39 0.54 3.45 12.12
C LYS A 39 2.03 3.81 12.22
N GLY A 40 2.35 5.10 12.10
CA GLY A 40 3.72 5.60 12.19
C GLY A 40 4.55 5.37 10.94
N TYR A 41 3.95 4.90 9.84
CA TYR A 41 4.62 4.85 8.56
C TYR A 41 4.96 6.27 8.09
N SER A 42 6.20 6.46 7.65
CA SER A 42 6.67 7.76 7.18
C SER A 42 5.98 8.16 5.87
N GLU A 43 5.48 9.40 5.80
CA GLU A 43 5.02 9.99 4.53
C GLU A 43 6.18 10.21 3.55
N LYS A 44 7.41 10.38 4.07
CA LYS A 44 8.62 10.55 3.26
C LYS A 44 9.19 9.19 2.86
N PRO A 45 9.47 8.96 1.56
CA PRO A 45 10.18 7.78 1.11
C PRO A 45 11.55 7.64 1.79
N LEU A 46 11.98 6.40 2.01
CA LEU A 46 13.26 6.10 2.66
C LEU A 46 14.46 6.76 1.95
N VAL A 47 14.43 6.85 0.62
CA VAL A 47 15.49 7.49 -0.18
C VAL A 47 15.64 8.99 0.07
N GLN A 48 14.67 9.62 0.75
CA GLN A 48 14.68 11.03 1.14
C GLN A 48 14.86 11.22 2.65
N ALA A 49 14.92 10.13 3.41
CA ALA A 49 15.15 10.20 4.84
C ALA A 49 16.64 10.51 5.10
N ASP A 50 16.90 11.32 6.13
CA ASP A 50 18.24 11.40 6.69
C ASP A 50 18.50 10.11 7.46
N LEU A 51 19.48 9.34 7.00
CA LEU A 51 19.87 8.05 7.59
C LEU A 51 21.10 8.17 8.49
N ASN A 52 21.59 9.40 8.70
CA ASN A 52 22.68 9.61 9.65
C ASN A 52 22.20 9.28 11.07
N MET A 53 22.95 8.43 11.75
CA MET A 53 22.73 8.08 13.13
C MET A 53 23.83 8.69 13.97
N ASP A 54 23.45 9.48 14.98
CA ASP A 54 24.43 10.03 15.92
C ASP A 54 25.04 8.90 16.77
N GLN A 55 26.35 8.98 17.02
CA GLN A 55 27.07 7.97 17.78
C GLN A 55 26.47 7.75 19.18
N LYS A 56 26.05 8.83 19.86
CA LYS A 56 25.44 8.74 21.19
C LYS A 56 24.13 7.95 21.15
N MET A 57 23.31 8.19 20.11
CA MET A 57 22.04 7.47 19.93
C MET A 57 22.29 5.99 19.63
N PHE A 58 23.31 5.67 18.84
CA PHE A 58 23.71 4.27 18.61
C PHE A 58 24.15 3.59 19.91
N ASP A 59 25.02 4.23 20.69
CA ASP A 59 25.52 3.67 21.96
C ASP A 59 24.38 3.42 22.96
N GLU A 60 23.41 4.34 23.04
CA GLU A 60 22.19 4.17 23.86
C GLU A 60 21.35 2.95 23.43
N LEU A 61 21.18 2.72 22.11
CA LEU A 61 20.43 1.59 21.58
C LEU A 61 21.11 0.24 21.88
N VAL A 62 22.43 0.18 21.82
CA VAL A 62 23.19 -1.07 22.04
C VAL A 62 23.28 -1.41 23.53
N ALA A 63 23.27 -0.40 24.41
CA ALA A 63 23.32 -0.59 25.86
C ALA A 63 22.17 -1.46 26.41
N GLU A 64 21.02 -1.51 25.73
CA GLU A 64 19.89 -2.36 26.12
C GLU A 64 20.15 -3.87 25.89
N PHE A 65 21.22 -4.23 25.17
CA PHE A 65 21.55 -5.61 24.81
C PHE A 65 22.85 -6.15 25.44
N MET A 66 23.61 -5.34 26.19
CA MET A 66 24.83 -5.75 26.91
C MET A 66 24.59 -5.91 28.42
#